data_AF-A0A5D0UUU2-F1
#
_entry.id   AF-A0A5D0UUU2-F1
#
_cell.length_a   1.000
_cell.length_b   1.000
_cell.length_c   1.000
_cell.angle_alpha   90.00
_cell.angle_beta   90.00
_cell.angle_gamma   90.00
#
_symmetry.space_group_name_H-M   'P 1'
#
loop_
_entity.id
_entity.type
_entity.pdbx_description
1 polymer ?
#
loop_
_entity_poly.entity_id
_entity_poly.type
_entity_poly.pdbx_seq_one_letter_code
_entity_poly.pdbx_strand_id
1 'polypeptide(L)'
;MQPVWTSVIAVLGTLAGAIVSHGLAQRGADRRHAQARTEQLRQEQLVACRDVAAAATELRRSGNDLWHRREERRKDKTIAAADDFYAHRTALWRTYYHLRLLLDDVRLTAAAGEIIEGTSAIPDADSHEELRRHRDAVSALIEDFVAAGRYLRSVG
;
A
#
# COMPACT_ATOMS: atom_id res chain seq x y z
N MET A 1 43.46 -58.02 -6.07
CA MET A 1 42.03 -57.72 -5.86
C MET A 1 41.77 -56.30 -6.35
N GLN A 2 41.63 -56.14 -7.67
CA GLN A 2 40.40 -55.82 -8.43
C GLN A 2 39.98 -54.33 -8.35
N PRO A 3 40.74 -53.41 -9.00
CA PRO A 3 40.45 -51.97 -9.12
C PRO A 3 39.06 -51.61 -9.67
N VAL A 4 38.38 -52.59 -10.26
CA VAL A 4 36.98 -52.50 -10.71
C VAL A 4 36.04 -52.13 -9.56
N TRP A 5 36.24 -52.70 -8.36
CA TRP A 5 35.39 -52.43 -7.21
C TRP A 5 35.49 -50.98 -6.72
N THR A 6 36.70 -50.40 -6.74
CA THR A 6 36.94 -49.02 -6.33
C THR A 6 36.27 -48.02 -7.27
N SER A 7 36.30 -48.30 -8.57
CA SER A 7 35.64 -47.47 -9.59
C SER A 7 34.11 -47.49 -9.44
N VAL A 8 33.53 -48.68 -9.21
CA VAL A 8 32.08 -48.83 -8.99
C VAL A 8 31.61 -48.05 -7.76
N ILE A 9 32.34 -48.14 -6.65
CA ILE A 9 32.02 -47.40 -5.42
C ILE A 9 32.12 -45.88 -5.65
N ALA A 10 33.12 -45.41 -6.40
CA ALA A 10 33.28 -43.99 -6.71
C ALA A 10 32.14 -43.43 -7.58
N VAL A 11 31.69 -44.18 -8.58
CA VAL A 11 30.54 -43.79 -9.42
C VAL A 11 29.25 -43.77 -8.59
N LEU A 12 29.03 -44.77 -7.74
CA LEU A 12 27.87 -44.81 -6.84
C LEU A 12 27.87 -43.65 -5.84
N GLY A 13 29.04 -43.28 -5.29
CA GLY A 13 29.17 -42.11 -4.41
C GLY A 13 28.86 -40.80 -5.11
N THR A 14 29.30 -40.63 -6.36
CA THR A 14 29.00 -39.44 -7.16
C THR A 14 27.52 -39.37 -7.54
N LEU A 15 26.92 -40.50 -7.93
CA LEU A 15 25.50 -40.58 -8.29
C LEU A 15 24.61 -40.28 -7.08
N ALA A 16 24.94 -40.86 -5.92
CA ALA A 16 24.26 -40.58 -4.66
C ALA A 16 24.39 -39.10 -4.25
N GLY A 17 25.60 -38.52 -4.37
CA GLY A 17 25.84 -37.10 -4.13
C GLY A 17 25.03 -36.17 -5.05
N ALA A 18 24.91 -36.52 -6.33
CA ALA A 18 24.12 -35.77 -7.31
C ALA A 18 22.62 -35.80 -6.99
N ILE A 19 22.07 -36.96 -6.60
CA ILE A 19 20.65 -37.11 -6.23
C ILE A 19 20.33 -36.30 -4.97
N VAL A 20 21.18 -36.37 -3.94
CA VAL A 20 21.01 -35.60 -2.69
C VAL A 20 21.10 -34.10 -2.96
N SER A 21 22.06 -33.66 -3.77
CA SER A 21 22.23 -32.24 -4.13
C SER A 21 21.03 -31.72 -4.92
N HIS A 22 20.51 -32.49 -5.88
CA HIS A 22 19.33 -32.10 -6.65
C HIS A 22 18.07 -31.97 -5.78
N GLY A 23 17.86 -32.88 -4.83
CA GLY A 23 16.72 -32.82 -3.90
C GLY A 23 16.80 -31.65 -2.92
N LEU A 24 18.02 -31.29 -2.46
CA LEU A 24 18.23 -30.09 -1.64
C LEU A 24 18.04 -28.81 -2.45
N ALA A 25 18.48 -28.79 -3.71
CA ALA A 25 18.28 -27.67 -4.63
C ALA A 25 16.78 -27.44 -4.92
N GLN A 26 16.01 -28.50 -5.17
CA GLN A 26 14.56 -28.43 -5.37
C GLN A 26 13.82 -27.89 -4.14
N ARG A 27 14.09 -28.44 -2.95
CA ARG A 27 13.50 -27.92 -1.70
C ARG A 27 13.92 -26.47 -1.42
N GLY A 28 15.14 -26.10 -1.78
CA GLY A 28 15.64 -24.74 -1.70
C GLY A 28 14.93 -23.79 -2.68
N ALA A 29 14.58 -24.26 -3.88
CA ALA A 29 13.83 -23.50 -4.87
C ALA A 29 12.37 -23.30 -4.42
N ASP A 30 11.69 -24.35 -3.94
CA ASP A 30 10.29 -24.28 -3.48
C ASP A 30 10.14 -23.31 -2.30
N ARG A 31 11.07 -23.37 -1.33
CA ARG A 31 11.10 -22.42 -0.20
C ARG A 31 11.35 -20.99 -0.67
N ARG A 32 12.27 -20.78 -1.62
CA ARG A 32 12.53 -19.46 -2.22
C ARG A 32 11.31 -18.93 -2.98
N HIS A 33 10.58 -19.78 -3.70
CA HIS A 33 9.36 -19.38 -4.40
C HIS A 33 8.23 -18.99 -3.44
N ALA A 34 8.03 -19.75 -2.35
CA ALA A 34 7.04 -19.40 -1.33
C ALA A 34 7.38 -18.08 -0.60
N GLN A 35 8.66 -17.88 -0.26
CA GLN A 35 9.14 -16.63 0.33
C GLN A 35 8.99 -15.44 -0.64
N ALA A 36 9.33 -15.63 -1.91
CA ALA A 36 9.18 -14.59 -2.94
C ALA A 36 7.72 -14.16 -3.13
N ARG A 37 6.76 -15.11 -3.15
CA ARG A 37 5.33 -14.78 -3.24
C ARG A 37 4.83 -14.01 -2.03
N THR A 38 5.26 -14.39 -0.83
CA THR A 38 4.86 -13.71 0.41
C THR A 38 5.41 -12.28 0.45
N GLU A 39 6.68 -12.10 0.08
CA GLU A 39 7.29 -10.77 0.01
C GLU A 39 6.64 -9.92 -1.08
N GLN A 40 6.29 -10.50 -2.23
CA GLN A 40 5.59 -9.78 -3.30
C GLN A 40 4.24 -9.24 -2.81
N LEU A 41 3.41 -10.08 -2.20
CA LEU A 41 2.11 -9.65 -1.67
C LEU A 41 2.28 -8.54 -0.62
N ARG A 42 3.27 -8.68 0.26
CA ARG A 42 3.58 -7.68 1.28
C ARG A 42 4.00 -6.34 0.66
N GLN A 43 4.81 -6.34 -0.40
CA GLN A 43 5.18 -5.13 -1.12
C GLN A 43 3.96 -4.50 -1.80
N GLU A 44 3.10 -5.30 -2.43
CA GLU A 44 1.84 -4.82 -3.04
C GLU A 44 0.93 -4.15 -2.00
N GLN A 45 0.80 -4.73 -0.81
CA GLN A 45 0.03 -4.16 0.31
C GLN A 45 0.62 -2.83 0.79
N LEU A 46 1.96 -2.72 0.92
CA LEU A 46 2.63 -1.48 1.30
C LEU A 46 2.46 -0.38 0.24
N VAL A 47 2.51 -0.75 -1.05
CA VAL A 47 2.25 0.18 -2.16
C VAL A 47 0.81 0.68 -2.11
N ALA A 48 -0.17 -0.22 -1.90
CA ALA A 48 -1.56 0.19 -1.77
C ALA A 48 -1.80 1.16 -0.61
N CYS A 49 -1.19 0.92 0.56
CA CYS A 49 -1.25 1.85 1.69
C CYS A 49 -0.64 3.21 1.35
N ARG A 50 0.55 3.21 0.73
CA ARG A 50 1.22 4.43 0.29
C ARG A 50 0.34 5.23 -0.67
N ASP A 51 -0.30 4.56 -1.63
CA ASP A 51 -1.11 5.21 -2.66
C ASP A 51 -2.36 5.85 -2.07
N VAL A 52 -2.99 5.23 -1.06
CA VAL A 52 -4.09 5.84 -0.29
C VAL A 52 -3.62 7.10 0.43
N ALA A 53 -2.51 7.03 1.19
CA ALA A 53 -1.99 8.19 1.92
C ALA A 53 -1.59 9.35 0.99
N ALA A 54 -0.99 9.03 -0.17
CA ALA A 54 -0.62 10.02 -1.18
C ALA A 54 -1.85 10.67 -1.81
N ALA A 55 -2.84 9.87 -2.24
CA ALA A 55 -4.07 10.39 -2.83
C ALA A 55 -4.88 11.23 -1.82
N ALA A 56 -4.90 10.85 -0.55
CA ALA A 56 -5.56 11.60 0.51
C ALA A 56 -4.88 12.95 0.77
N THR A 57 -3.55 12.98 0.78
CA THR A 57 -2.78 14.22 0.91
C THR A 57 -3.08 15.18 -0.24
N GLU A 58 -3.22 14.65 -1.44
CA GLU A 58 -3.51 15.44 -2.63
C GLU A 58 -4.97 15.96 -2.66
N LEU A 59 -5.94 15.13 -2.26
CA LEU A 59 -7.33 15.56 -2.09
C LEU A 59 -7.45 16.64 -1.01
N ARG A 60 -6.69 16.53 0.09
CA ARG A 60 -6.65 17.55 1.14
C ARG A 60 -6.14 18.88 0.61
N ARG A 61 -5.08 18.83 -0.21
CA ARG A 61 -4.48 20.00 -0.84
C ARG A 61 -5.47 20.69 -1.80
N SER A 62 -6.11 19.93 -2.68
CA SER A 62 -7.08 20.47 -3.63
C SER A 62 -8.34 20.99 -2.94
N GLY A 63 -8.78 20.33 -1.86
CA GLY A 63 -9.92 20.81 -1.08
C GLY A 63 -9.63 22.13 -0.37
N ASN A 64 -8.41 22.32 0.14
CA ASN A 64 -7.98 23.59 0.70
C ASN A 64 -7.90 24.70 -0.37
N ASP A 65 -7.35 24.42 -1.56
CA ASP A 65 -7.33 25.40 -2.65
C ASP A 65 -8.76 25.79 -3.07
N LEU A 66 -9.64 24.80 -3.27
CA LEU A 66 -11.05 25.05 -3.60
C LEU A 66 -11.73 25.96 -2.57
N TRP A 67 -11.53 25.70 -1.28
CA TRP A 67 -12.05 26.54 -0.20
C TRP A 67 -11.56 28.00 -0.34
N HIS A 68 -10.26 28.21 -0.52
CA HIS A 68 -9.69 29.55 -0.68
C HIS A 68 -10.21 30.26 -1.95
N ARG A 69 -10.38 29.53 -3.07
CA ARG A 69 -10.94 30.10 -4.31
C ARG A 69 -12.40 30.52 -4.16
N ARG A 70 -13.20 29.75 -3.42
CA ARG A 70 -14.59 30.10 -3.08
C ARG A 70 -14.63 31.40 -2.28
N GLU A 71 -13.76 31.54 -1.29
CA GLU A 71 -13.66 32.73 -0.45
C GLU A 71 -13.22 33.98 -1.24
N GLU A 72 -12.29 33.83 -2.20
CA GLU A 72 -11.87 34.91 -3.11
C GLU A 72 -12.96 35.36 -4.10
N ARG A 73 -14.11 34.66 -4.18
CA ARG A 73 -15.23 34.92 -5.12
C ARG A 73 -14.83 34.99 -6.59
N ARG A 74 -13.76 34.29 -6.99
CA ARG A 74 -13.28 34.23 -8.38
C ARG A 74 -13.89 33.03 -9.09
N LYS A 75 -15.00 33.24 -9.81
CA LYS A 75 -15.81 32.16 -10.44
C LYS A 75 -15.00 31.19 -11.30
N ASP A 76 -14.23 31.68 -12.27
CA ASP A 76 -13.49 30.80 -13.19
C ASP A 76 -12.44 29.93 -12.47
N LYS A 77 -11.74 30.52 -11.49
CA LYS A 77 -10.76 29.78 -10.66
C LYS A 77 -11.43 28.78 -9.72
N THR A 78 -12.66 29.05 -9.30
CA THR A 78 -13.44 28.14 -8.45
C THR A 78 -13.87 26.90 -9.21
N ILE A 79 -14.25 27.05 -10.49
CA ILE A 79 -14.63 25.92 -11.36
C ILE A 79 -13.42 24.99 -11.55
N ALA A 80 -12.27 25.54 -11.95
CA ALA A 80 -11.06 24.73 -12.14
C ALA A 80 -10.62 24.01 -10.85
N ALA A 81 -10.64 24.69 -9.71
CA ALA A 81 -10.31 24.07 -8.42
C ALA A 81 -11.34 22.99 -8.00
N ALA A 82 -12.60 23.13 -8.40
CA ALA A 82 -13.63 22.12 -8.14
C ALA A 82 -13.39 20.86 -8.98
N ASP A 83 -13.07 21.02 -10.27
CA ASP A 83 -12.74 19.91 -11.16
C ASP A 83 -11.50 19.14 -10.64
N ASP A 84 -10.45 19.86 -10.24
CA ASP A 84 -9.25 19.26 -9.62
C ASP A 84 -9.61 18.49 -8.34
N PHE A 85 -10.43 19.08 -7.46
CA PHE A 85 -10.89 18.41 -6.25
C PHE A 85 -11.64 17.11 -6.55
N TYR A 86 -12.57 17.11 -7.51
CA TYR A 86 -13.32 15.90 -7.87
C TYR A 86 -12.44 14.84 -8.56
N ALA A 87 -11.46 15.25 -9.35
CA ALA A 87 -10.47 14.35 -9.93
C ALA A 87 -9.65 13.65 -8.84
N HIS A 88 -9.15 14.40 -7.86
CA HIS A 88 -8.43 13.83 -6.73
C HIS A 88 -9.33 12.97 -5.84
N ARG A 89 -10.61 13.33 -5.68
CA ARG A 89 -11.57 12.52 -4.92
C ARG A 89 -11.76 11.16 -5.58
N THR A 90 -11.90 11.16 -6.90
CA THR A 90 -12.01 9.93 -7.70
C THR A 90 -10.73 9.08 -7.60
N ALA A 91 -9.56 9.72 -7.62
CA ALA A 91 -8.28 9.03 -7.45
C ALA A 91 -8.15 8.35 -6.08
N LEU A 92 -8.56 9.03 -5.00
CA LEU A 92 -8.56 8.44 -3.66
C LEU A 92 -9.53 7.25 -3.54
N TRP A 93 -10.73 7.36 -4.10
CA TRP A 93 -11.66 6.22 -4.14
C TRP A 93 -11.07 5.02 -4.88
N ARG A 94 -10.35 5.25 -5.99
CA ARG A 94 -9.68 4.18 -6.73
C ARG A 94 -8.64 3.44 -5.88
N THR A 95 -7.80 4.17 -5.15
CA THR A 95 -6.78 3.56 -4.30
C THR A 95 -7.40 2.84 -3.10
N TYR A 96 -8.49 3.37 -2.54
CA TYR A 96 -9.27 2.70 -1.50
C TYR A 96 -9.87 1.36 -1.96
N TYR A 97 -10.51 1.32 -3.14
CA TYR A 97 -11.04 0.06 -3.66
C TYR A 97 -9.93 -0.95 -3.95
N HIS A 98 -8.79 -0.48 -4.46
CA HIS A 98 -7.63 -1.34 -4.66
C HIS A 98 -7.09 -1.90 -3.33
N LEU A 99 -6.99 -1.08 -2.29
CA LEU A 99 -6.62 -1.52 -0.94
C LEU A 99 -7.57 -2.61 -0.42
N ARG A 100 -8.89 -2.43 -0.59
CA ARG A 100 -9.91 -3.39 -0.18
C ARG A 100 -9.87 -4.73 -0.92
N LEU A 101 -9.30 -4.77 -2.12
CA LEU A 101 -9.11 -6.01 -2.86
C LEU A 101 -7.87 -6.78 -2.40
N LEU A 102 -6.88 -6.08 -1.84
CA LEU A 102 -5.60 -6.65 -1.43
C LEU A 102 -5.51 -6.97 0.07
N LEU A 103 -6.31 -6.30 0.90
CA LEU A 103 -6.28 -6.43 2.35
C LEU A 103 -7.68 -6.74 2.91
N ASP A 104 -7.75 -7.80 3.70
CA ASP A 104 -8.94 -8.17 4.49
C ASP A 104 -8.96 -7.50 5.88
N ASP A 105 -8.02 -6.61 6.17
CA ASP A 105 -7.97 -5.89 7.45
C ASP A 105 -9.08 -4.83 7.52
N VAL A 106 -10.11 -5.14 8.31
CA VAL A 106 -11.28 -4.28 8.53
C VAL A 106 -10.89 -2.96 9.17
N ARG A 107 -9.88 -2.94 10.06
CA ARG A 107 -9.46 -1.70 10.74
C ARG A 107 -8.77 -0.77 9.78
N LEU A 108 -7.88 -1.31 8.94
CA LEU A 108 -7.16 -0.50 7.95
C LEU A 108 -8.11 0.03 6.87
N THR A 109 -9.08 -0.79 6.46
CA THR A 109 -10.13 -0.38 5.53
C THR A 109 -11.02 0.72 6.13
N ALA A 110 -11.43 0.59 7.39
CA ALA A 110 -12.21 1.60 8.09
C ALA A 110 -11.46 2.93 8.20
N ALA A 111 -10.18 2.89 8.60
CA ALA A 111 -9.33 4.07 8.68
C ALA A 111 -9.19 4.78 7.32
N ALA A 112 -9.03 4.03 6.22
CA ALA A 112 -9.02 4.62 4.88
C ALA A 112 -10.38 5.25 4.50
N GLY A 113 -11.49 4.69 4.96
CA GLY A 113 -12.83 5.27 4.80
C GLY A 113 -12.98 6.60 5.54
N GLU A 114 -12.55 6.67 6.80
CA GLU A 114 -12.57 7.90 7.59
C GLU A 114 -11.73 9.01 6.94
N ILE A 115 -10.57 8.66 6.36
CA ILE A 115 -9.77 9.59 5.57
C ILE A 115 -10.58 10.15 4.40
N ILE A 116 -11.28 9.31 3.63
CA ILE A 116 -12.09 9.78 2.49
C ILE A 116 -13.15 10.78 2.96
N GLU A 117 -13.88 10.46 4.02
CA GLU A 117 -14.94 11.31 4.55
C GLU A 117 -14.38 12.64 5.07
N GLY A 118 -13.37 12.59 5.94
CA GLY A 118 -12.76 13.78 6.50
C GLY A 118 -12.15 14.70 5.43
N THR A 119 -11.49 14.12 4.43
CA THR A 119 -10.88 14.91 3.36
C THR A 119 -11.93 15.51 2.42
N SER A 120 -13.04 14.81 2.21
CA SER A 120 -14.15 15.28 1.36
C SER A 120 -14.91 16.45 1.98
N ALA A 121 -14.91 16.60 3.30
CA ALA A 121 -15.59 17.69 4.02
C ALA A 121 -14.82 19.02 4.02
N ILE A 122 -13.53 19.02 3.69
CA ILE A 122 -12.65 20.21 3.77
C ILE A 122 -13.17 21.42 2.99
N PRO A 123 -13.63 21.30 1.73
CA PRO A 123 -14.09 22.46 0.95
C PRO A 123 -15.38 23.09 1.49
N ASP A 124 -16.09 22.38 2.36
CA ASP A 124 -17.41 22.76 2.87
C ASP A 124 -17.31 23.42 4.27
N ALA A 125 -16.10 23.68 4.76
CA ALA A 125 -15.89 24.43 5.99
C ALA A 125 -16.49 25.84 5.88
N ASP A 126 -17.19 26.30 6.91
CA ASP A 126 -17.82 27.64 6.91
C ASP A 126 -16.85 28.75 7.35
N SER A 127 -15.69 28.38 7.91
CA SER A 127 -14.74 29.33 8.47
C SER A 127 -13.29 28.84 8.38
N HIS A 128 -12.34 29.77 8.49
CA HIS A 128 -10.92 29.45 8.60
C HIS A 128 -10.59 28.55 9.80
N GLU A 129 -11.33 28.70 10.92
CA GLU A 129 -11.15 27.87 12.10
C GLU A 129 -11.64 26.44 11.86
N GLU A 130 -12.81 26.28 11.25
CA GLU A 130 -13.32 24.97 10.87
C GLU A 130 -12.44 24.28 9.82
N LEU A 131 -11.96 25.03 8.82
CA LEU A 131 -11.02 24.51 7.83
C LEU A 131 -9.75 23.98 8.50
N ARG A 132 -9.22 24.70 9.50
CA ARG A 132 -8.07 24.24 10.28
C ARG A 132 -8.39 22.96 11.04
N ARG A 133 -9.54 22.89 11.73
CA ARG A 133 -9.97 21.68 12.45
C ARG A 133 -10.10 20.48 11.51
N HIS A 134 -10.74 20.62 10.36
CA HIS A 134 -10.85 19.54 9.37
C HIS A 134 -9.48 19.09 8.85
N ARG A 135 -8.58 20.03 8.56
CA ARG A 135 -7.22 19.71 8.12
C ARG A 135 -6.42 18.95 9.18
N ASP A 136 -6.50 19.38 10.43
CA ASP A 136 -5.77 18.75 11.54
C ASP A 136 -6.33 17.35 11.82
N ALA A 137 -7.66 17.18 11.78
CA ALA A 137 -8.32 15.89 11.91
C ALA A 137 -7.89 14.92 10.80
N VAL A 138 -7.90 15.35 9.53
CA VAL A 138 -7.45 14.51 8.40
C VAL A 138 -5.96 14.17 8.52
N SER A 139 -5.13 15.11 8.98
CA SER A 139 -3.72 14.82 9.24
C SER A 139 -3.54 13.72 10.30
N ALA A 140 -4.32 13.74 11.38
CA ALA A 140 -4.31 12.67 12.37
C ALA A 140 -4.76 11.32 11.79
N LEU A 141 -5.85 11.29 11.02
CA LEU A 141 -6.35 10.08 10.36
C LEU A 141 -5.31 9.45 9.41
N ILE A 142 -4.60 10.28 8.64
CA ILE A 142 -3.53 9.80 7.74
C ILE A 142 -2.37 9.20 8.54
N GLU A 143 -1.94 9.85 9.63
CA GLU A 143 -0.86 9.33 10.48
C GLU A 143 -1.26 8.02 11.16
N ASP A 144 -2.47 7.92 11.68
CA ASP A 144 -3.00 6.70 12.30
C ASP A 144 -3.09 5.55 11.29
N PHE A 145 -3.54 5.83 10.06
CA PHE A 145 -3.56 4.85 8.98
C PHE A 145 -2.15 4.38 8.59
N VAL A 146 -1.19 5.30 8.46
CA VAL A 146 0.21 4.94 8.14
C VAL A 146 0.83 4.14 9.29
N ALA A 147 0.54 4.49 10.54
CA ALA A 147 0.98 3.73 11.70
C ALA A 147 0.39 2.31 11.69
N ALA A 148 -0.90 2.16 11.42
CA ALA A 148 -1.56 0.86 11.25
C ALA A 148 -0.92 0.03 10.11
N GLY A 149 -0.62 0.65 8.97
CA GLY A 149 0.10 0.01 7.86
C GLY A 149 1.54 -0.41 8.22
N ARG A 150 2.23 0.31 9.12
CA ARG A 150 3.54 -0.11 9.64
C ARG A 150 3.46 -1.35 10.51
N TYR A 151 2.36 -1.60 11.22
CA TYR A 151 2.21 -2.83 11.99
C TYR A 151 2.17 -4.08 11.08
N LEU A 152 1.58 -3.98 9.88
CA LEU A 152 1.67 -5.03 8.85
C LEU A 152 3.13 -5.31 8.44
N ARG A 153 4.03 -4.31 8.56
CA ARG A 153 5.47 -4.50 8.35
C ARG A 153 6.11 -5.38 9.44
N SER A 154 5.62 -5.35 10.67
CA SER A 154 6.28 -5.97 11.83
C SER A 154 5.88 -7.41 12.14
N VAL A 155 4.73 -7.89 11.64
CA VAL A 155 4.14 -9.21 11.99
C VAL A 155 4.41 -10.29 10.92
N GLY A 156 5.45 -10.11 10.09
CA GLY A 156 5.81 -11.05 9.01
C GLY A 156 7.05 -11.87 9.33
#